data_AF-A0A7S0XKE0-F1
#
_entry.id   AF-A0A7S0XKE0-F1
#
_cell.length_a   1.000
_cell.length_b   1.000
_cell.length_c   1.000
_cell.angle_alpha   90.00
_cell.angle_beta   90.00
_cell.angle_gamma   90.00
#
_symmetry.space_group_name_H-M   'P 1'
#
loop_
_entity.id
_entity.type
_entity.pdbx_description
1 polymer ?
#
loop_
_entity_poly.entity_id
_entity_poly.type
_entity_poly.pdbx_seq_one_letter_code
_entity_poly.pdbx_strand_id
1 'polypeptide(L)'
;MVNQIFDSLGIKTKYEYKLKCFGEWFFGLPIKKATKNAVFAKFSPSVRWLKEVVSSQIDSSLDGPEITTMDSLFDFCRASEDLVRVFWLATLCRETLYEVATDYESKTYGKVDRSTVISRWDILLRQLRVCLLVSLRLHGRPLGACPISVKAVDRVDNFSVFEWLARDELAMSHKQSEISTLEIACQISSRAFDPSKGEGDRKNRWKTVQRSCLTAALGESERSEYLVDFDDDERLGALHLFLRPHNKPELLVPHRVLLLAAEWGRDPIRIDVLENATIAMQEISLDKHKSLAYAVILDVWQSRIRPIYRAMLLGFDDVQEISSEVIGPLLDDAVWVNDFSKLASKVLELLAGIKFDEGEKVDELIPQIVEDDTTWPPVRNCFLLQRLVARNRSLDKSSLETHQTLVYALRINNDVQKLTECIPSFYHLFLPESIFNEMFYTEEIEEKQHEFMQDSIVSFAKAYHGPSMDTLNMGDIDTLADLWDFDRVNVNTLFLLSMYEFGKDAAVDELLTKSASMISVQHFVDEGLDIMCRRLNN
;
A
#
# COMPACT_ATOMS: atom_id res chain seq x y z
N MET A 1 -31.22 -43.88 11.83
CA MET A 1 -31.92 -42.83 12.61
C MET A 1 -31.92 -41.47 11.88
N VAL A 2 -30.77 -40.90 11.49
CA VAL A 2 -30.72 -39.60 10.76
C VAL A 2 -31.40 -39.65 9.39
N ASN A 3 -31.15 -40.69 8.59
CA ASN A 3 -31.84 -40.86 7.31
C ASN A 3 -33.36 -40.97 7.47
N GLN A 4 -33.84 -41.68 8.51
CA GLN A 4 -35.28 -41.80 8.81
C GLN A 4 -35.93 -40.44 9.14
N ILE A 5 -35.20 -39.50 9.77
CA ILE A 5 -35.70 -38.14 10.03
C ILE A 5 -35.86 -37.37 8.72
N PHE A 6 -34.83 -37.37 7.86
CA PHE A 6 -34.95 -36.72 6.55
C PHE A 6 -35.99 -37.38 5.65
N ASP A 7 -36.12 -38.70 5.73
CA ASP A 7 -37.12 -39.46 4.97
C ASP A 7 -38.54 -39.17 5.49
N SER A 8 -38.71 -38.92 6.81
CA SER A 8 -39.97 -38.47 7.41
C SER A 8 -40.33 -37.02 7.08
N LEU A 9 -39.33 -36.19 6.76
CA LEU A 9 -39.51 -34.82 6.24
C LEU A 9 -39.70 -34.77 4.71
N GLY A 10 -39.85 -35.92 4.04
CA GLY A 10 -40.08 -36.01 2.60
C GLY A 10 -38.82 -35.82 1.74
N ILE A 11 -37.63 -35.74 2.33
CA ILE A 11 -36.35 -35.57 1.63
C ILE A 11 -35.77 -36.95 1.34
N LYS A 12 -36.37 -37.66 0.38
CA LYS A 12 -35.85 -38.92 -0.13
C LYS A 12 -34.80 -38.63 -1.22
N THR A 13 -33.70 -39.38 -1.20
CA THR A 13 -32.64 -39.46 -2.23
C THR A 13 -31.89 -38.17 -2.63
N LYS A 14 -32.19 -37.00 -2.06
CA LYS A 14 -31.40 -35.76 -2.29
C LYS A 14 -30.17 -35.69 -1.38
N TYR A 15 -29.16 -36.53 -1.63
CA TYR A 15 -27.92 -36.55 -0.85
C TYR A 15 -27.23 -35.19 -0.80
N GLU A 16 -27.25 -34.43 -1.89
CA GLU A 16 -26.74 -33.06 -1.97
C GLU A 16 -27.40 -32.12 -0.94
N TYR A 17 -28.73 -32.16 -0.83
CA TYR A 17 -29.46 -31.35 0.14
C TYR A 17 -29.17 -31.79 1.58
N LYS A 18 -29.11 -33.10 1.84
CA LYS A 18 -28.77 -33.62 3.18
C LYS A 18 -27.34 -33.20 3.59
N LEU A 19 -26.39 -33.24 2.66
CA LEU A 19 -25.01 -32.80 2.86
C LEU A 19 -24.93 -31.29 3.14
N LYS A 20 -25.70 -30.47 2.41
CA LYS A 20 -25.81 -29.03 2.69
C LYS A 20 -26.35 -28.76 4.10
N CYS A 21 -27.46 -29.39 4.49
CA CYS A 21 -28.02 -29.25 5.83
C CYS A 21 -27.05 -29.71 6.93
N PHE A 22 -26.23 -30.73 6.67
CA PHE A 22 -25.19 -31.16 7.59
C PHE A 22 -24.11 -30.08 7.78
N GLY A 23 -23.66 -29.43 6.70
CA GLY A 23 -22.73 -28.31 6.78
C GLY A 23 -23.29 -27.15 7.60
N GLU A 24 -24.53 -26.75 7.33
CA GLU A 24 -25.24 -25.70 8.09
C GLU A 24 -25.38 -26.06 9.58
N TRP A 25 -25.77 -27.30 9.89
CA TRP A 25 -25.84 -27.80 11.26
C TRP A 25 -24.48 -27.75 11.96
N PHE A 26 -23.41 -28.21 11.29
CA PHE A 26 -22.05 -28.21 11.84
C PHE A 26 -21.61 -26.80 12.22
N PHE A 27 -21.96 -25.81 11.40
CA PHE A 27 -21.67 -24.40 11.64
C PHE A 27 -22.49 -23.79 12.78
N GLY A 28 -23.72 -24.27 12.98
CA GLY A 28 -24.55 -23.93 14.13
C GLY A 28 -24.03 -24.47 15.48
N LEU A 29 -23.04 -25.37 15.48
CA LEU A 29 -22.46 -25.89 16.72
C LEU A 29 -21.45 -24.91 17.34
N PRO A 30 -21.41 -24.82 18.69
CA PRO A 30 -20.27 -24.24 19.39
C PRO A 30 -18.99 -24.99 19.04
N ILE A 31 -17.90 -24.27 18.75
CA ILE A 31 -16.60 -24.82 18.32
C ILE A 31 -16.18 -25.99 19.23
N LYS A 32 -16.17 -25.81 20.55
CA LYS A 32 -15.82 -26.85 21.54
C LYS A 32 -16.65 -28.14 21.40
N LYS A 33 -17.94 -28.03 21.05
CA LYS A 33 -18.82 -29.18 20.82
C LYS A 33 -18.52 -29.85 19.48
N ALA A 34 -18.29 -29.07 18.42
CA ALA A 34 -17.89 -29.60 17.12
C ALA A 34 -16.57 -30.39 17.22
N THR A 35 -15.55 -29.86 17.90
CA THR A 35 -14.27 -30.56 18.08
C THR A 35 -14.43 -31.86 18.86
N LYS A 36 -15.08 -31.79 20.03
CA LYS A 36 -15.15 -32.91 20.97
C LYS A 36 -16.04 -34.05 20.47
N ASN A 37 -17.17 -33.70 19.84
CA ASN A 37 -18.20 -34.68 19.51
C ASN A 37 -18.15 -35.16 18.06
N ALA A 38 -17.54 -34.40 17.14
CA ALA A 38 -17.48 -34.77 15.72
C ALA A 38 -16.07 -35.17 15.28
N VAL A 39 -15.04 -34.38 15.60
CA VAL A 39 -13.66 -34.57 15.08
C VAL A 39 -12.83 -35.56 15.90
N PHE A 40 -12.82 -35.44 17.23
CA PHE A 40 -12.00 -36.29 18.11
C PHE A 40 -12.77 -37.45 18.76
N ALA A 41 -14.05 -37.62 18.44
CA ALA A 41 -14.86 -38.69 19.01
C ALA A 41 -14.58 -40.03 18.30
N LYS A 42 -14.11 -41.02 19.06
CA LYS A 42 -13.84 -42.40 18.58
C LYS A 42 -15.07 -43.06 17.93
N PHE A 43 -16.28 -42.65 18.32
CA PHE A 43 -17.55 -43.11 17.75
C PHE A 43 -18.48 -41.92 17.49
N SER A 44 -18.14 -41.11 16.49
CA SER A 44 -18.95 -39.97 16.06
C SER A 44 -20.14 -40.43 15.20
N PRO A 45 -21.40 -40.18 15.61
CA PRO A 45 -22.57 -40.43 14.75
C PRO A 45 -22.50 -39.67 13.42
N SER A 46 -21.85 -38.50 13.42
CA SER A 46 -21.63 -37.69 12.21
C SER A 46 -20.67 -38.38 11.24
N VAL A 47 -19.55 -38.94 11.73
CA VAL A 47 -18.61 -39.71 10.90
C VAL A 47 -19.29 -40.95 10.33
N ARG A 48 -20.06 -41.67 11.15
CA ARG A 48 -20.79 -42.86 10.70
C ARG A 48 -21.78 -42.52 9.58
N TRP A 49 -22.56 -41.46 9.74
CA TRP A 49 -23.48 -41.02 8.69
C TRP A 49 -22.76 -40.57 7.42
N LEU A 50 -21.65 -39.82 7.54
CA LEU A 50 -20.83 -39.44 6.40
C LEU A 50 -20.27 -40.68 5.67
N LYS A 51 -19.81 -41.71 6.40
CA LYS A 51 -19.38 -42.99 5.81
C LYS A 51 -20.48 -43.64 4.98
N GLU A 52 -21.68 -43.73 5.54
CA GLU A 52 -22.86 -44.30 4.84
C GLU A 52 -23.16 -43.54 3.54
N VAL A 53 -23.10 -42.20 3.56
CA VAL A 53 -23.30 -41.36 2.37
C VAL A 53 -22.19 -41.58 1.33
N VAL A 54 -20.93 -41.58 1.75
CA VAL A 54 -19.78 -41.80 0.84
C VAL A 54 -19.84 -43.17 0.18
N SER A 55 -20.04 -44.24 0.96
CA SER A 55 -20.14 -45.59 0.40
C SER A 55 -21.24 -45.66 -0.66
N SER A 56 -22.41 -45.08 -0.38
CA SER A 56 -23.50 -45.03 -1.35
C SER A 56 -23.16 -44.23 -2.62
N GLN A 57 -22.38 -43.15 -2.50
CA GLN A 57 -21.96 -42.35 -3.65
C GLN A 57 -20.87 -43.04 -4.48
N ILE A 58 -19.92 -43.73 -3.84
CA ILE A 58 -18.90 -44.54 -4.54
C ILE A 58 -19.59 -45.67 -5.30
N ASP A 59 -20.50 -46.41 -4.65
CA ASP A 59 -21.27 -47.50 -5.28
C ASP A 59 -22.02 -47.03 -6.54
N SER A 60 -22.64 -45.84 -6.50
CA SER A 60 -23.35 -45.27 -7.64
C SER A 60 -22.45 -44.78 -8.77
N SER A 61 -21.16 -44.55 -8.50
CA SER A 61 -20.19 -43.96 -9.42
C SER A 61 -19.13 -44.96 -9.91
N LEU A 62 -19.25 -46.25 -9.57
CA LEU A 62 -18.28 -47.30 -9.94
C LEU A 62 -18.08 -47.50 -11.46
N ASP A 63 -19.03 -47.03 -12.27
CA ASP A 63 -19.01 -47.12 -13.73
C ASP A 63 -18.84 -45.73 -14.41
N GLY A 64 -18.66 -44.68 -13.62
CA GLY A 64 -18.42 -43.32 -14.11
C GLY A 64 -16.95 -43.06 -14.49
N PRO A 65 -16.67 -42.02 -15.30
CA PRO A 65 -15.31 -41.65 -15.69
C PRO A 65 -14.48 -41.07 -14.52
N GLU A 66 -15.13 -40.54 -13.48
CA GLU A 66 -14.48 -40.00 -12.28
C GLU A 66 -15.37 -40.22 -11.04
N ILE A 67 -14.78 -40.60 -9.91
CA ILE A 67 -15.49 -40.80 -8.65
C ILE A 67 -15.41 -39.52 -7.82
N THR A 68 -16.40 -38.63 -7.97
CA THR A 68 -16.55 -37.42 -7.16
C THR A 68 -17.57 -37.65 -6.04
N THR A 69 -17.20 -37.32 -4.80
CA THR A 69 -18.01 -37.63 -3.60
C THR A 69 -18.07 -36.45 -2.62
N MET A 70 -19.27 -36.17 -2.11
CA MET A 70 -19.58 -35.02 -1.25
C MET A 70 -19.44 -33.62 -1.89
N ASP A 71 -19.79 -33.45 -3.17
CA ASP A 71 -19.67 -32.16 -3.90
C ASP A 71 -20.30 -30.97 -3.15
N SER A 72 -21.51 -31.14 -2.60
CA SER A 72 -22.18 -30.06 -1.88
C SER A 72 -21.42 -29.60 -0.63
N LEU A 73 -20.74 -30.50 0.08
CA LEU A 73 -19.89 -30.11 1.22
C LEU A 73 -18.56 -29.54 0.75
N PHE A 74 -18.01 -30.04 -0.35
CA PHE A 74 -16.79 -29.50 -0.95
C PHE A 74 -17.00 -28.03 -1.36
N ASP A 75 -18.09 -27.74 -2.08
CA ASP A 75 -18.44 -26.39 -2.53
C ASP A 75 -18.78 -25.47 -1.36
N PHE A 76 -19.50 -25.99 -0.37
CA PHE A 76 -19.75 -25.27 0.89
C PHE A 76 -18.43 -24.90 1.57
N CYS A 77 -17.49 -25.84 1.63
CA CYS A 77 -16.20 -25.59 2.24
C CYS A 77 -15.33 -24.60 1.44
N ARG A 78 -15.42 -24.59 0.11
CA ARG A 78 -14.71 -23.61 -0.72
C ARG A 78 -15.24 -22.20 -0.58
N ALA A 79 -16.56 -22.07 -0.41
CA ALA A 79 -17.24 -20.77 -0.37
C ALA A 79 -17.29 -20.15 1.03
N SER A 80 -17.12 -20.94 2.09
CA SER A 80 -17.25 -20.48 3.47
C SER A 80 -16.11 -19.54 3.89
N GLU A 81 -16.49 -18.51 4.65
CA GLU A 81 -15.61 -17.47 5.19
C GLU A 81 -15.11 -17.80 6.61
N ASP A 82 -15.82 -18.68 7.34
CA ASP A 82 -15.37 -19.19 8.65
C ASP A 82 -14.28 -20.24 8.44
N LEU A 83 -13.05 -19.76 8.23
CA LEU A 83 -11.89 -20.56 7.88
C LEU A 83 -11.58 -21.66 8.90
N VAL A 84 -11.83 -21.42 10.19
CA VAL A 84 -11.52 -22.40 11.24
C VAL A 84 -12.52 -23.56 11.21
N ARG A 85 -13.82 -23.25 11.20
CA ARG A 85 -14.86 -24.30 11.15
C ARG A 85 -14.78 -25.09 9.86
N VAL A 86 -14.54 -24.40 8.74
CA VAL A 86 -14.49 -25.05 7.44
C VAL A 86 -13.26 -25.96 7.30
N PHE A 87 -12.12 -25.56 7.86
CA PHE A 87 -10.92 -26.42 7.89
C PHE A 87 -11.21 -27.72 8.66
N TRP A 88 -11.93 -27.64 9.78
CA TRP A 88 -12.32 -28.82 10.55
C TRP A 88 -13.33 -29.71 9.83
N LEU A 89 -14.34 -29.11 9.19
CA LEU A 89 -15.33 -29.84 8.39
C LEU A 89 -14.65 -30.54 7.20
N ALA A 90 -13.77 -29.86 6.48
CA ALA A 90 -13.00 -30.44 5.39
C ALA A 90 -12.09 -31.59 5.86
N THR A 91 -11.47 -31.45 7.03
CA THR A 91 -10.64 -32.51 7.63
C THR A 91 -11.49 -33.75 7.95
N LEU A 92 -12.68 -33.54 8.52
CA LEU A 92 -13.63 -34.62 8.82
C LEU A 92 -14.08 -35.36 7.56
N CYS A 93 -14.43 -34.62 6.50
CA CYS A 93 -14.84 -35.18 5.21
C CYS A 93 -13.71 -35.97 4.56
N ARG A 94 -12.49 -35.40 4.52
CA ARG A 94 -11.30 -36.05 3.97
C ARG A 94 -10.98 -37.35 4.70
N GLU A 95 -11.00 -37.35 6.03
CA GLU A 95 -10.70 -38.57 6.81
C GLU A 95 -11.76 -39.65 6.60
N THR A 96 -13.03 -39.25 6.57
CA THR A 96 -14.13 -40.17 6.26
C THR A 96 -13.95 -40.80 4.87
N LEU A 97 -13.57 -40.00 3.88
CA LEU A 97 -13.29 -40.47 2.53
C LEU A 97 -12.08 -41.40 2.49
N TYR A 98 -11.01 -41.07 3.21
CA TYR A 98 -9.82 -41.92 3.29
C TYR A 98 -10.14 -43.31 3.83
N GLU A 99 -10.91 -43.39 4.92
CA GLU A 99 -11.30 -44.67 5.52
C GLU A 99 -12.17 -45.50 4.56
N VAL A 100 -13.22 -44.89 3.97
CA VAL A 100 -14.10 -45.61 3.04
C VAL A 100 -13.37 -46.01 1.76
N ALA A 101 -12.59 -45.12 1.16
CA ALA A 101 -11.86 -45.42 -0.06
C ALA A 101 -10.79 -46.50 0.16
N THR A 102 -10.16 -46.58 1.35
CA THR A 102 -9.25 -47.70 1.70
C THR A 102 -10.00 -49.04 1.74
N ASP A 103 -11.21 -49.06 2.31
CA ASP A 103 -12.05 -50.27 2.32
C ASP A 103 -12.45 -50.68 0.89
N TYR A 104 -12.76 -49.73 0.01
CA TYR A 104 -13.12 -50.02 -1.38
C TYR A 104 -11.93 -50.41 -2.24
N GLU A 105 -10.76 -49.78 -2.08
CA GLU A 105 -9.52 -50.13 -2.78
C GLU A 105 -9.17 -51.60 -2.52
N SER A 106 -9.26 -52.05 -1.26
CA SER A 106 -9.03 -53.45 -0.88
C SER A 106 -10.06 -54.42 -1.45
N LYS A 107 -11.36 -54.05 -1.44
CA LYS A 107 -12.46 -54.89 -1.96
C LYS A 107 -12.51 -54.97 -3.47
N THR A 108 -12.06 -53.92 -4.16
CA THR A 108 -12.15 -53.80 -5.62
C THR A 108 -10.81 -54.08 -6.31
N TYR A 109 -9.81 -54.56 -5.57
CA TYR A 109 -8.45 -54.85 -6.06
C TYR A 109 -7.84 -53.65 -6.81
N GLY A 110 -8.07 -52.43 -6.31
CA GLY A 110 -7.53 -51.20 -6.89
C GLY A 110 -8.33 -50.60 -8.06
N LYS A 111 -9.53 -51.12 -8.40
CA LYS A 111 -10.44 -50.42 -9.34
C LYS A 111 -10.82 -49.03 -8.83
N VAL A 112 -11.00 -48.90 -7.52
CA VAL A 112 -11.12 -47.61 -6.83
C VAL A 112 -9.77 -47.26 -6.24
N ASP A 113 -9.07 -46.30 -6.84
CA ASP A 113 -7.83 -45.77 -6.26
C ASP A 113 -8.15 -44.72 -5.20
N ARG A 114 -7.77 -45.02 -3.96
CA ARG A 114 -7.92 -44.11 -2.83
C ARG A 114 -7.25 -42.77 -3.07
N SER A 115 -6.07 -42.76 -3.69
CA SER A 115 -5.30 -41.53 -3.90
C SER A 115 -6.06 -40.55 -4.80
N THR A 116 -6.70 -41.08 -5.85
CA THR A 116 -7.57 -40.32 -6.75
C THR A 116 -8.81 -39.79 -6.02
N VAL A 117 -9.49 -40.61 -5.21
CA VAL A 117 -10.73 -40.23 -4.50
C VAL A 117 -10.51 -39.08 -3.50
N ILE A 118 -9.37 -39.06 -2.79
CA ILE A 118 -9.09 -38.04 -1.76
C ILE A 118 -8.38 -36.79 -2.30
N SER A 119 -7.78 -36.87 -3.50
CA SER A 119 -6.88 -35.84 -4.05
C SER A 119 -7.43 -34.42 -3.98
N ARG A 120 -8.69 -34.22 -4.37
CA ARG A 120 -9.37 -32.91 -4.36
C ARG A 120 -9.53 -32.34 -2.95
N TRP A 121 -9.76 -33.19 -1.96
CA TRP A 121 -9.91 -32.79 -0.56
C TRP A 121 -8.55 -32.46 0.07
N ASP A 122 -7.49 -33.18 -0.32
CA ASP A 122 -6.13 -32.83 0.07
C ASP A 122 -5.74 -31.45 -0.51
N ILE A 123 -6.08 -31.16 -1.78
CA ILE A 123 -5.89 -29.82 -2.38
C ILE A 123 -6.66 -28.76 -1.60
N LEU A 124 -7.95 -28.98 -1.33
CA LEU A 124 -8.78 -28.02 -0.59
C LEU A 124 -8.22 -27.73 0.81
N LEU A 125 -7.76 -28.75 1.54
CA LEU A 125 -7.16 -28.58 2.87
C LEU A 125 -5.87 -27.74 2.81
N ARG A 126 -5.05 -27.93 1.77
CA ARG A 126 -3.85 -27.11 1.56
C ARG A 126 -4.23 -25.65 1.24
N GLN A 127 -5.22 -25.41 0.38
CA GLN A 127 -5.71 -24.05 0.09
C GLN A 127 -6.29 -23.37 1.34
N LEU A 128 -7.12 -24.08 2.11
CA LEU A 128 -7.68 -23.56 3.37
C LEU A 128 -6.58 -23.24 4.40
N ARG A 129 -5.51 -24.03 4.45
CA ARG A 129 -4.33 -23.75 5.29
C ARG A 129 -3.66 -22.44 4.89
N VAL A 130 -3.53 -22.16 3.60
CA VAL A 130 -2.98 -20.89 3.11
C VAL A 130 -3.90 -19.72 3.47
N CYS A 131 -5.21 -19.85 3.29
CA CYS A 131 -6.16 -18.82 3.75
C CYS A 131 -6.03 -18.54 5.25
N LEU A 132 -5.91 -19.59 6.07
CA LEU A 132 -5.72 -19.46 7.53
C LEU A 132 -4.40 -18.78 7.86
N LEU A 133 -3.31 -19.18 7.21
CA LEU A 133 -1.99 -18.56 7.39
C LEU A 133 -2.03 -17.06 7.11
N VAL A 134 -2.56 -16.66 5.95
CA VAL A 134 -2.70 -15.25 5.57
C VAL A 134 -3.59 -14.50 6.55
N SER A 135 -4.77 -15.05 6.88
CA SER A 135 -5.72 -14.39 7.79
C SER A 135 -5.14 -14.18 9.20
N LEU A 136 -4.36 -15.13 9.71
CA LEU A 136 -3.74 -15.04 11.03
C LEU A 136 -2.58 -14.05 11.03
N ARG A 137 -1.70 -14.10 10.01
CA ARG A 137 -0.58 -13.17 9.84
C ARG A 137 -1.06 -11.71 9.74
N LEU A 138 -2.14 -11.48 9.02
CA LEU A 138 -2.71 -10.15 8.83
C LEU A 138 -3.66 -9.71 9.96
N HIS A 139 -3.72 -10.47 11.07
CA HIS A 139 -4.47 -10.12 12.28
C HIS A 139 -5.95 -9.79 12.06
N GLY A 140 -6.57 -10.40 11.05
CA GLY A 140 -7.97 -10.08 10.71
C GLY A 140 -8.18 -8.66 10.18
N ARG A 141 -7.12 -7.93 9.78
CA ARG A 141 -7.28 -6.67 9.04
C ARG A 141 -8.06 -6.97 7.75
N PRO A 142 -9.11 -6.20 7.41
CA PRO A 142 -9.92 -6.46 6.22
C PRO A 142 -9.07 -6.32 4.96
N LEU A 143 -9.10 -7.33 4.10
CA LEU A 143 -8.31 -7.43 2.85
C LEU A 143 -9.10 -6.92 1.62
N GLY A 144 -9.98 -5.95 1.85
CA GLY A 144 -10.91 -5.42 0.87
C GLY A 144 -12.38 -5.63 1.27
N ALA A 145 -13.28 -5.52 0.30
CA ALA A 145 -14.72 -5.70 0.49
C ALA A 145 -15.14 -7.19 0.56
N CYS A 146 -14.26 -8.10 0.12
CA CYS A 146 -14.53 -9.53 0.12
C CYS A 146 -13.91 -10.21 1.35
N PRO A 147 -14.68 -11.04 2.06
CA PRO A 147 -14.13 -11.94 3.08
C PRO A 147 -13.33 -13.09 2.44
N ILE A 148 -12.32 -13.57 3.16
CA ILE A 148 -11.38 -14.58 2.63
C ILE A 148 -12.02 -15.97 2.61
N SER A 149 -12.02 -16.61 1.44
CA SER A 149 -12.40 -18.00 1.22
C SER A 149 -11.66 -18.53 -0.01
N VAL A 150 -11.52 -19.85 -0.16
CA VAL A 150 -10.83 -20.44 -1.33
C VAL A 150 -11.46 -19.96 -2.63
N LYS A 151 -12.80 -19.99 -2.70
CA LYS A 151 -13.57 -19.52 -3.85
C LYS A 151 -13.36 -18.03 -4.14
N ALA A 152 -13.20 -17.20 -3.10
CA ALA A 152 -12.96 -15.78 -3.28
C ALA A 152 -11.52 -15.50 -3.74
N VAL A 153 -10.53 -16.30 -3.29
CA VAL A 153 -9.13 -16.19 -3.73
C VAL A 153 -8.94 -16.66 -5.18
N ASP A 154 -9.70 -17.66 -5.62
CA ASP A 154 -9.64 -18.13 -7.02
C ASP A 154 -10.16 -17.08 -8.03
N ARG A 155 -10.99 -16.13 -7.57
CA ARG A 155 -11.53 -15.05 -8.40
C ARG A 155 -10.49 -13.96 -8.59
N VAL A 156 -10.19 -13.66 -9.86
CA VAL A 156 -9.11 -12.74 -10.29
C VAL A 156 -9.21 -11.35 -9.66
N ASP A 157 -10.42 -10.82 -9.46
CA ASP A 157 -10.66 -9.42 -9.09
C ASP A 157 -10.98 -9.17 -7.61
N ASN A 158 -10.78 -10.18 -6.77
CA ASN A 158 -11.17 -10.08 -5.36
C ASN A 158 -10.01 -9.69 -4.45
N PHE A 159 -8.83 -10.26 -4.67
CA PHE A 159 -7.67 -10.08 -3.80
C PHE A 159 -6.37 -9.91 -4.59
N SER A 160 -5.52 -9.00 -4.12
CA SER A 160 -4.13 -8.91 -4.55
C SER A 160 -3.25 -9.62 -3.52
N VAL A 161 -2.57 -10.70 -3.94
CA VAL A 161 -1.58 -11.37 -3.08
C VAL A 161 -0.40 -10.45 -2.78
N PHE A 162 -0.06 -9.56 -3.71
CA PHE A 162 0.96 -8.52 -3.50
C PHE A 162 0.56 -7.55 -2.39
N GLU A 163 -0.73 -7.19 -2.29
CA GLU A 163 -1.22 -6.38 -1.18
C GLU A 163 -1.12 -7.14 0.16
N TRP A 164 -1.38 -8.45 0.18
CA TRP A 164 -1.23 -9.26 1.39
C TRP A 164 0.22 -9.26 1.89
N LEU A 165 1.17 -9.45 0.98
CA LEU A 165 2.59 -9.41 1.30
C LEU A 165 3.02 -8.01 1.77
N ALA A 166 2.60 -6.96 1.07
CA ALA A 166 2.88 -5.58 1.48
C ALA A 166 2.34 -5.24 2.88
N ARG A 167 1.14 -5.72 3.22
CA ARG A 167 0.59 -5.56 4.58
C ARG A 167 1.38 -6.33 5.63
N ASP A 168 1.85 -7.52 5.29
CA ASP A 168 2.67 -8.33 6.19
C ASP A 168 4.02 -7.66 6.48
N GLU A 169 4.65 -7.09 5.45
CA GLU A 169 5.89 -6.30 5.55
C GLU A 169 5.71 -5.08 6.43
N LEU A 170 4.66 -4.28 6.20
CA LEU A 170 4.38 -3.08 6.99
C LEU A 170 4.03 -3.43 8.45
N ALA A 171 3.50 -4.62 8.71
CA ALA A 171 3.32 -5.11 10.08
C ALA A 171 4.64 -5.51 10.78
N MET A 172 5.77 -5.50 10.07
CA MET A 172 7.12 -5.79 10.59
C MET A 172 8.01 -4.55 10.61
N SER A 173 8.02 -3.72 9.56
CA SER A 173 8.74 -2.44 9.52
C SER A 173 8.12 -1.49 8.51
N HIS A 174 8.25 -0.17 8.75
CA HIS A 174 7.90 0.86 7.78
C HIS A 174 9.11 1.36 6.97
N LYS A 175 10.32 0.93 7.34
CA LYS A 175 11.55 1.36 6.69
C LYS A 175 11.82 0.53 5.44
N GLN A 176 11.89 1.21 4.31
CA GLN A 176 12.03 0.55 3.01
C GLN A 176 13.33 -0.26 2.88
N SER A 177 14.45 0.19 3.46
CA SER A 177 15.73 -0.54 3.42
C SER A 177 15.70 -1.88 4.18
N GLU A 178 15.00 -1.92 5.32
CA GLU A 178 14.81 -3.15 6.11
C GLU A 178 13.90 -4.13 5.36
N ILE A 179 12.80 -3.63 4.75
CA ILE A 179 11.91 -4.44 3.92
C ILE A 179 12.64 -5.03 2.71
N SER A 180 13.43 -4.23 1.98
CA SER A 180 14.20 -4.72 0.82
C SER A 180 15.16 -5.85 1.21
N THR A 181 15.73 -5.78 2.41
CA THR A 181 16.62 -6.84 2.94
C THR A 181 15.83 -8.12 3.26
N LEU A 182 14.64 -7.98 3.85
CA LEU A 182 13.70 -9.08 4.09
C LEU A 182 13.27 -9.77 2.78
N GLU A 183 12.93 -9.00 1.75
CA GLU A 183 12.53 -9.50 0.43
C GLU A 183 13.64 -10.37 -0.17
N ILE A 184 14.90 -9.87 -0.19
CA ILE A 184 16.07 -10.59 -0.69
C ILE A 184 16.31 -11.87 0.12
N ALA A 185 16.30 -11.77 1.45
CA ALA A 185 16.55 -12.92 2.33
C ALA A 185 15.53 -14.04 2.11
N CYS A 186 14.24 -13.71 1.98
CA CYS A 186 13.19 -14.68 1.74
C CYS A 186 13.29 -15.32 0.33
N GLN A 187 13.76 -14.56 -0.66
CA GLN A 187 13.93 -15.06 -2.02
C GLN A 187 14.99 -16.17 -2.11
N ILE A 188 16.10 -16.04 -1.38
CA ILE A 188 17.21 -17.02 -1.39
C ILE A 188 17.11 -18.10 -0.30
N SER A 189 16.19 -17.96 0.65
CA SER A 189 16.07 -18.85 1.80
C SER A 189 15.84 -20.33 1.41
N SER A 190 16.63 -21.25 1.95
CA SER A 190 16.38 -22.70 1.80
C SER A 190 15.15 -23.17 2.59
N ARG A 191 14.66 -22.35 3.52
CA ARG A 191 13.52 -22.65 4.38
C ARG A 191 12.17 -22.33 3.74
N ALA A 192 12.13 -21.56 2.66
CA ALA A 192 10.89 -21.30 1.93
C ALA A 192 10.33 -22.58 1.26
N PHE A 193 9.01 -22.63 1.12
CA PHE A 193 8.29 -23.72 0.46
C PHE A 193 6.85 -23.30 0.17
N ASP A 194 6.18 -23.96 -0.76
CA ASP A 194 4.78 -23.67 -1.08
C ASP A 194 3.83 -24.51 -0.20
N PRO A 195 3.11 -23.90 0.76
CA PRO A 195 2.16 -24.61 1.62
C PRO A 195 0.95 -25.19 0.87
N SER A 196 0.70 -24.76 -0.36
CA SER A 196 -0.39 -25.29 -1.21
C SER A 196 -0.02 -26.63 -1.88
N LYS A 197 1.26 -27.00 -1.88
CA LYS A 197 1.79 -28.22 -2.49
C LYS A 197 1.93 -29.35 -1.47
N GLY A 198 2.06 -30.59 -1.96
CA GLY A 198 2.22 -31.79 -1.12
C GLY A 198 3.46 -31.75 -0.20
N GLU A 199 4.49 -30.97 -0.55
CA GLU A 199 5.63 -30.75 0.34
C GLU A 199 5.26 -30.06 1.67
N GLY A 200 4.21 -29.22 1.65
CA GLY A 200 3.71 -28.51 2.83
C GLY A 200 3.09 -29.43 3.88
N ASP A 201 2.75 -30.68 3.52
CA ASP A 201 2.18 -31.66 4.45
C ASP A 201 3.23 -32.34 5.34
N ARG A 202 4.53 -32.09 5.10
CA ARG A 202 5.61 -32.64 5.93
C ARG A 202 5.54 -32.06 7.35
N LYS A 203 5.73 -32.92 8.36
CA LYS A 203 5.61 -32.56 9.78
C LYS A 203 6.48 -31.38 10.22
N ASN A 204 7.69 -31.25 9.66
CA ASN A 204 8.57 -30.11 9.94
C ASN A 204 8.04 -28.81 9.33
N ARG A 205 7.57 -28.84 8.09
CA ARG A 205 6.97 -27.69 7.38
C ARG A 205 5.71 -27.19 8.09
N TRP A 206 4.86 -28.09 8.57
CA TRP A 206 3.68 -27.72 9.39
C TRP A 206 4.07 -26.93 10.64
N LYS A 207 5.10 -27.37 11.37
CA LYS A 207 5.59 -26.64 12.55
C LYS A 207 6.11 -25.26 12.18
N THR A 208 6.75 -25.10 11.03
CA THR A 208 7.20 -23.80 10.51
C THR A 208 6.02 -22.86 10.24
N VAL A 209 4.97 -23.33 9.55
CA VAL A 209 3.74 -22.53 9.32
C VAL A 209 3.11 -22.13 10.66
N GLN A 210 2.99 -23.07 11.60
CA GLN A 210 2.41 -22.78 12.91
C GLN A 210 3.22 -21.73 13.67
N ARG A 211 4.56 -21.81 13.67
CA ARG A 211 5.42 -20.80 14.29
C ARG A 211 5.22 -19.44 13.64
N SER A 212 5.18 -19.36 12.30
CA SER A 212 4.91 -18.11 11.58
C SER A 212 3.57 -17.47 11.96
N CYS A 213 2.51 -18.27 12.16
CA CYS A 213 1.24 -17.74 12.65
C CYS A 213 1.34 -17.24 14.11
N LEU A 214 2.12 -17.91 14.96
CA LEU A 214 2.28 -17.52 16.37
C LEU A 214 3.15 -16.27 16.52
N THR A 215 4.18 -16.09 15.69
CA THR A 215 4.99 -14.87 15.69
C THR A 215 4.20 -13.65 15.24
N ALA A 216 3.09 -13.85 14.52
CA ALA A 216 2.13 -12.79 14.26
C ALA A 216 1.65 -12.17 15.57
N ALA A 217 1.29 -12.96 16.59
CA ALA A 217 0.72 -12.44 17.83
C ALA A 217 1.69 -11.61 18.71
N LEU A 218 2.95 -11.47 18.32
CA LEU A 218 3.97 -10.69 19.05
C LEU A 218 3.81 -9.18 18.83
N GLY A 219 4.24 -8.39 19.80
CA GLY A 219 4.19 -6.92 19.75
C GLY A 219 5.14 -6.31 18.72
N GLU A 220 4.93 -5.05 18.35
CA GLU A 220 5.74 -4.34 17.33
C GLU A 220 7.25 -4.29 17.68
N SER A 221 7.58 -4.04 18.96
CA SER A 221 8.98 -4.01 19.42
C SER A 221 9.66 -5.38 19.29
N GLU A 222 8.95 -6.44 19.67
CA GLU A 222 9.45 -7.81 19.55
C GLU A 222 9.64 -8.17 18.08
N ARG A 223 8.71 -7.80 17.18
CA ARG A 223 8.79 -8.06 15.74
C ARG A 223 10.00 -7.41 15.06
N SER A 224 10.44 -6.24 15.53
CA SER A 224 11.60 -5.54 14.94
C SER A 224 12.92 -6.33 15.12
N GLU A 225 13.05 -7.10 16.21
CA GLU A 225 14.19 -8.00 16.45
C GLU A 225 14.22 -9.19 15.48
N TYR A 226 13.09 -9.50 14.80
CA TYR A 226 12.99 -10.58 13.81
C TYR A 226 13.66 -10.21 12.48
N LEU A 227 13.88 -8.92 12.20
CA LEU A 227 14.56 -8.46 10.99
C LEU A 227 16.09 -8.56 11.09
N VAL A 228 16.64 -8.67 12.31
CA VAL A 228 18.09 -8.62 12.57
C VAL A 228 18.74 -10.03 12.53
N ASP A 229 18.01 -11.08 12.92
CA ASP A 229 18.52 -12.47 13.01
C ASP A 229 17.73 -13.46 12.12
N PHE A 230 17.87 -13.34 10.79
CA PHE A 230 17.20 -14.25 9.84
C PHE A 230 17.64 -15.73 9.93
N ASP A 231 18.82 -15.97 10.52
CA ASP A 231 19.39 -17.32 10.63
C ASP A 231 18.81 -18.14 11.80
N ASP A 232 18.13 -17.50 12.76
CA ASP A 232 17.52 -18.20 13.90
C ASP A 232 16.28 -19.01 13.44
N ASP A 233 16.32 -20.33 13.66
CA ASP A 233 15.27 -21.31 13.32
C ASP A 233 13.92 -21.01 14.01
N GLU A 234 13.92 -20.16 15.03
CA GLU A 234 12.74 -19.81 15.83
C GLU A 234 12.08 -18.49 15.39
N ARG A 235 12.73 -17.71 14.49
CA ARG A 235 12.34 -16.32 14.17
C ARG A 235 11.84 -16.08 12.74
N LEU A 236 11.53 -17.12 11.97
CA LEU A 236 11.05 -16.94 10.59
C LEU A 236 9.51 -16.96 10.51
N GLY A 237 8.93 -15.79 10.20
CA GLY A 237 7.48 -15.61 10.20
C GLY A 237 6.85 -14.97 8.96
N ALA A 238 7.63 -14.36 8.06
CA ALA A 238 7.09 -13.58 6.95
C ALA A 238 6.34 -14.44 5.92
N LEU A 239 5.24 -13.91 5.36
CA LEU A 239 4.46 -14.56 4.31
C LEU A 239 5.30 -14.84 3.04
N HIS A 240 6.34 -14.04 2.80
CA HIS A 240 7.31 -14.21 1.71
C HIS A 240 7.96 -15.59 1.63
N LEU A 241 8.14 -16.27 2.77
CA LEU A 241 8.68 -17.63 2.80
C LEU A 241 7.74 -18.66 2.18
N PHE A 242 6.44 -18.34 2.12
CA PHE A 242 5.39 -19.25 1.68
C PHE A 242 4.82 -18.86 0.31
N LEU A 243 4.88 -17.57 -0.04
CA LEU A 243 4.35 -17.01 -1.29
C LEU A 243 5.49 -16.43 -2.16
N ARG A 244 6.61 -17.14 -2.22
CA ARG A 244 7.81 -16.72 -2.97
C ARG A 244 7.56 -16.29 -4.42
N PRO A 245 6.69 -16.94 -5.22
CA PRO A 245 6.42 -16.49 -6.59
C PRO A 245 5.88 -15.06 -6.68
N HIS A 246 5.24 -14.57 -5.62
CA HIS A 246 4.67 -13.22 -5.50
C HIS A 246 5.64 -12.22 -4.86
N ASN A 247 6.85 -12.62 -4.48
CA ASN A 247 7.89 -11.72 -4.00
C ASN A 247 8.47 -10.92 -5.20
N LYS A 248 7.77 -9.84 -5.54
CA LYS A 248 8.03 -8.96 -6.68
C LYS A 248 8.09 -7.52 -6.21
N PRO A 249 9.28 -6.99 -5.86
CA PRO A 249 9.42 -5.63 -5.32
C PRO A 249 8.72 -4.57 -6.19
N GLU A 250 8.73 -4.76 -7.51
CA GLU A 250 8.10 -3.88 -8.49
C GLU A 250 6.58 -3.70 -8.29
N LEU A 251 5.91 -4.71 -7.73
CA LEU A 251 4.48 -4.69 -7.39
C LEU A 251 4.22 -4.43 -5.90
N LEU A 252 5.17 -4.78 -5.04
CA LEU A 252 5.06 -4.63 -3.60
C LEU A 252 5.28 -3.18 -3.14
N VAL A 253 6.30 -2.50 -3.68
CA VAL A 253 6.58 -1.08 -3.36
C VAL A 253 5.33 -0.20 -3.62
N PRO A 254 4.67 -0.25 -4.79
CA PRO A 254 3.41 0.46 -5.05
C PRO A 254 2.33 0.19 -4.00
N HIS A 255 2.13 -1.08 -3.62
CA HIS A 255 1.16 -1.42 -2.60
C HIS A 255 1.53 -0.84 -1.23
N ARG A 256 2.81 -0.87 -0.85
CA ARG A 256 3.28 -0.25 0.39
C ARG A 256 2.99 1.25 0.43
N VAL A 257 3.27 1.97 -0.65
CA VAL A 257 2.97 3.41 -0.75
C VAL A 257 1.49 3.68 -0.51
N LEU A 258 0.61 2.96 -1.22
CA LEU A 258 -0.85 3.14 -1.09
C LEU A 258 -1.35 2.79 0.32
N LEU A 259 -0.79 1.75 0.94
CA LEU A 259 -1.14 1.32 2.30
C LEU A 259 -0.67 2.35 3.35
N LEU A 260 0.58 2.83 3.25
CA LEU A 260 1.13 3.85 4.14
C LEU A 260 0.37 5.17 4.00
N ALA A 261 0.07 5.60 2.78
CA ALA A 261 -0.72 6.81 2.53
C ALA A 261 -2.16 6.68 3.08
N ALA A 262 -2.77 5.50 2.98
CA ALA A 262 -4.08 5.24 3.56
C ALA A 262 -4.05 5.15 5.09
N GLU A 263 -2.97 4.63 5.67
CA GLU A 263 -2.74 4.61 7.12
C GLU A 263 -2.56 6.03 7.67
N TRP A 264 -1.69 6.82 7.03
CA TRP A 264 -1.51 8.24 7.36
C TRP A 264 -2.81 9.04 7.24
N GLY A 265 -3.61 8.80 6.21
CA GLY A 265 -4.91 9.47 6.07
C GLY A 265 -5.91 9.18 7.20
N ARG A 266 -5.69 8.13 8.02
CA ARG A 266 -6.49 7.85 9.22
C ARG A 266 -5.89 8.47 10.49
N ASP A 267 -4.58 8.69 10.51
CA ASP A 267 -3.85 9.31 11.62
C ASP A 267 -2.80 10.32 11.11
N PRO A 268 -3.23 11.51 10.67
CA PRO A 268 -2.35 12.48 9.99
C PRO A 268 -1.30 13.10 10.93
N ILE A 269 -1.47 12.96 12.24
CA ILE A 269 -0.52 13.38 13.28
C ILE A 269 0.83 12.69 13.05
N ARG A 270 0.81 11.44 12.57
CA ARG A 270 2.00 10.63 12.30
C ARG A 270 2.64 10.97 10.97
N ILE A 271 3.26 12.15 10.90
CA ILE A 271 3.92 12.65 9.70
C ILE A 271 5.03 11.71 9.19
N ASP A 272 5.64 10.94 10.10
CA ASP A 272 6.64 9.93 9.79
C ASP A 272 6.10 8.79 8.91
N VAL A 273 4.79 8.50 8.95
CA VAL A 273 4.16 7.52 8.05
C VAL A 273 4.10 8.06 6.62
N LEU A 274 3.80 9.35 6.45
CA LEU A 274 3.85 10.00 5.13
C LEU A 274 5.29 10.06 4.62
N GLU A 275 6.27 10.35 5.48
CA GLU A 275 7.69 10.31 5.14
C GLU A 275 8.11 8.94 4.61
N ASN A 276 7.74 7.86 5.31
CA ASN A 276 7.99 6.49 4.86
C ASN A 276 7.29 6.19 3.51
N ALA A 277 6.08 6.70 3.30
CA ALA A 277 5.39 6.58 2.02
C ALA A 277 6.17 7.28 0.90
N THR A 278 6.65 8.50 1.14
CA THR A 278 7.49 9.25 0.19
C THR A 278 8.79 8.53 -0.11
N ILE A 279 9.47 7.97 0.90
CA ILE A 279 10.69 7.16 0.68
C ILE A 279 10.37 5.93 -0.19
N ALA A 280 9.27 5.23 0.08
CA ALA A 280 8.86 4.09 -0.74
C ALA A 280 8.52 4.50 -2.19
N MET A 281 7.95 5.68 -2.44
CA MET A 281 7.73 6.18 -3.80
C MET A 281 9.04 6.33 -4.59
N GLN A 282 10.13 6.73 -3.94
CA GLN A 282 11.43 6.93 -4.58
C GLN A 282 12.05 5.61 -5.08
N GLU A 283 11.63 4.47 -4.51
CA GLU A 283 12.11 3.14 -4.90
C GLU A 283 11.34 2.54 -6.08
N ILE A 284 10.27 3.19 -6.56
CA ILE A 284 9.54 2.71 -7.73
C ILE A 284 10.36 2.98 -8.99
N SER A 285 10.78 1.92 -9.70
CA SER A 285 11.58 2.04 -10.92
C SER A 285 10.85 2.77 -12.04
N LEU A 286 11.36 3.94 -12.44
CA LEU A 286 10.81 4.74 -13.53
C LEU A 286 11.08 4.13 -14.92
N ASP A 287 12.20 3.42 -15.09
CA ASP A 287 12.61 2.85 -16.39
C ASP A 287 11.64 1.78 -16.90
N LYS A 288 11.02 1.02 -15.98
CA LYS A 288 10.14 -0.11 -16.33
C LYS A 288 8.68 0.12 -15.94
N HIS A 289 8.43 1.00 -14.97
CA HIS A 289 7.12 1.13 -14.32
C HIS A 289 6.65 2.59 -14.24
N LYS A 290 7.04 3.42 -15.21
CA LYS A 290 6.69 4.84 -15.30
C LYS A 290 5.21 5.13 -15.04
N SER A 291 4.30 4.47 -15.77
CA SER A 291 2.84 4.64 -15.63
C SER A 291 2.32 4.25 -14.24
N LEU A 292 2.93 3.25 -13.61
CA LEU A 292 2.56 2.81 -12.26
C LEU A 292 3.08 3.76 -11.19
N ALA A 293 4.34 4.20 -11.29
CA ALA A 293 4.92 5.21 -10.41
C ALA A 293 4.05 6.47 -10.45
N TYR A 294 3.75 6.93 -11.66
CA TYR A 294 2.87 8.07 -11.89
C TYR A 294 1.50 7.89 -11.22
N ALA A 295 0.82 6.77 -11.45
CA ALA A 295 -0.51 6.50 -10.89
C ALA A 295 -0.53 6.53 -9.36
N VAL A 296 0.48 5.91 -8.74
CA VAL A 296 0.59 5.79 -7.29
C VAL A 296 0.89 7.15 -6.64
N ILE A 297 1.87 7.88 -7.18
CA ILE A 297 2.27 9.18 -6.62
C ILE A 297 1.13 10.19 -6.80
N LEU A 298 0.46 10.17 -7.96
CA LEU A 298 -0.70 11.01 -8.23
C LEU A 298 -1.87 10.70 -7.30
N ASP A 299 -2.14 9.43 -7.01
CA ASP A 299 -3.20 9.04 -6.07
C ASP A 299 -2.93 9.57 -4.66
N VAL A 300 -1.68 9.50 -4.18
CA VAL A 300 -1.31 10.07 -2.88
C VAL A 300 -1.48 11.59 -2.87
N TRP A 301 -1.02 12.28 -3.92
CA TRP A 301 -1.24 13.71 -4.06
C TRP A 301 -2.74 14.06 -4.01
N GLN A 302 -3.54 13.44 -4.87
CA GLN A 302 -4.95 13.76 -5.08
C GLN A 302 -5.85 13.42 -3.89
N SER A 303 -5.60 12.27 -3.25
CA SER A 303 -6.48 11.73 -2.21
C SER A 303 -6.06 12.10 -0.79
N ARG A 304 -4.78 12.44 -0.57
CA ARG A 304 -4.23 12.66 0.79
C ARG A 304 -3.70 14.07 1.00
N ILE A 305 -2.98 14.64 0.03
CA ILE A 305 -2.24 15.89 0.22
C ILE A 305 -3.04 17.11 -0.26
N ARG A 306 -3.54 17.08 -1.50
CA ARG A 306 -4.35 18.15 -2.13
C ARG A 306 -5.50 18.63 -1.23
N PRO A 307 -6.32 17.76 -0.59
CA PRO A 307 -7.43 18.23 0.24
C PRO A 307 -7.00 19.09 1.43
N ILE A 308 -5.80 18.84 1.98
CA ILE A 308 -5.28 19.61 3.11
C ILE A 308 -4.91 21.02 2.68
N TYR A 309 -4.26 21.18 1.53
CA TYR A 309 -4.01 22.51 0.96
C TYR A 309 -5.30 23.26 0.65
N ARG A 310 -6.31 22.54 0.13
CA ARG A 310 -7.63 23.14 -0.11
C ARG A 310 -8.24 23.66 1.19
N ALA A 311 -8.20 22.87 2.28
CA ALA A 311 -8.72 23.30 3.57
C ALA A 311 -7.90 24.40 4.22
N MET A 312 -6.57 24.35 4.09
CA MET A 312 -5.67 25.37 4.62
C MET A 312 -5.89 26.75 3.98
N LEU A 313 -6.22 26.79 2.69
CA LEU A 313 -6.38 28.04 1.95
C LEU A 313 -7.81 28.57 1.92
N LEU A 314 -8.79 27.67 1.84
CA LEU A 314 -10.20 28.02 1.59
C LEU A 314 -11.13 27.64 2.75
N GLY A 315 -10.61 27.06 3.83
CA GLY A 315 -11.38 26.53 4.93
C GLY A 315 -12.03 25.17 4.63
N PHE A 316 -12.72 24.62 5.63
CA PHE A 316 -13.29 23.26 5.56
C PHE A 316 -14.69 23.19 4.96
N ASP A 317 -15.36 24.32 4.75
CA ASP A 317 -16.79 24.39 4.39
C ASP A 317 -17.10 23.60 3.09
N ASP A 318 -16.17 23.60 2.13
CA ASP A 318 -16.32 22.92 0.84
C ASP A 318 -15.41 21.68 0.68
N VAL A 319 -14.75 21.22 1.75
CA VAL A 319 -13.80 20.09 1.72
C VAL A 319 -14.38 18.88 2.45
N GLN A 320 -15.02 17.98 1.70
CA GLN A 320 -15.65 16.78 2.26
C GLN A 320 -14.68 15.60 2.41
N GLU A 321 -13.49 15.70 1.82
CA GLU A 321 -12.51 14.61 1.78
C GLU A 321 -11.77 14.38 3.11
N ILE A 322 -11.76 15.38 4.01
CA ILE A 322 -11.03 15.35 5.29
C ILE A 322 -11.87 15.88 6.44
N SER A 323 -11.56 15.46 7.67
CA SER A 323 -12.26 15.91 8.88
C SER A 323 -11.61 17.17 9.44
N SER A 324 -12.41 18.23 9.65
CA SER A 324 -11.98 19.47 10.32
C SER A 324 -11.55 19.23 11.77
N GLU A 325 -12.15 18.26 12.45
CA GLU A 325 -11.81 17.91 13.83
C GLU A 325 -10.42 17.27 13.94
N VAL A 326 -9.97 16.60 12.88
CA VAL A 326 -8.67 15.91 12.85
C VAL A 326 -7.59 16.81 12.27
N ILE A 327 -7.84 17.47 11.15
CA ILE A 327 -6.83 18.26 10.43
C ILE A 327 -6.76 19.70 10.96
N GLY A 328 -7.86 20.30 11.39
CA GLY A 328 -7.90 21.69 11.86
C GLY A 328 -6.81 22.01 12.91
N PRO A 329 -6.70 21.22 14.00
CA PRO A 329 -5.66 21.44 15.01
C PRO A 329 -4.22 21.31 14.47
N LEU A 330 -4.01 20.54 13.40
CA LEU A 330 -2.69 20.35 12.79
C LEU A 330 -2.29 21.53 11.90
N LEU A 331 -3.26 22.23 11.31
CA LEU A 331 -3.00 23.45 10.54
C LEU A 331 -2.55 24.62 11.43
N ASP A 332 -2.90 24.59 12.73
CA ASP A 332 -2.43 25.55 13.73
C ASP A 332 -1.01 25.20 14.25
N ASP A 333 -0.50 24.00 13.98
CA ASP A 333 0.85 23.57 14.36
C ASP A 333 1.86 23.89 13.25
N ALA A 334 2.60 24.98 13.43
CA ALA A 334 3.61 25.43 12.47
C ALA A 334 4.71 24.40 12.17
N VAL A 335 5.06 23.53 13.13
CA VAL A 335 6.07 22.47 12.91
C VAL A 335 5.49 21.41 11.98
N TRP A 336 4.28 20.95 12.28
CA TRP A 336 3.60 19.96 11.46
C TRP A 336 3.36 20.48 10.04
N VAL A 337 2.88 21.73 9.89
CA VAL A 337 2.64 22.34 8.56
C VAL A 337 3.94 22.41 7.75
N ASN A 338 5.06 22.78 8.37
CA ASN A 338 6.35 22.84 7.70
C ASN A 338 6.82 21.45 7.23
N ASP A 339 6.73 20.43 8.09
CA ASP A 339 7.16 19.08 7.75
C ASP A 339 6.24 18.44 6.70
N PHE A 340 4.93 18.65 6.82
CA PHE A 340 3.96 18.29 5.79
C PHE A 340 4.24 18.97 4.46
N SER A 341 4.54 20.28 4.47
CA SER A 341 4.79 21.03 3.24
C SER A 341 6.06 20.57 2.53
N LYS A 342 7.12 20.20 3.26
CA LYS A 342 8.32 19.58 2.69
C LYS A 342 8.02 18.25 2.01
N LEU A 343 7.23 17.39 2.64
CA LEU A 343 6.85 16.10 2.07
C LEU A 343 5.93 16.28 0.85
N ALA A 344 5.01 17.24 0.91
CA ALA A 344 4.15 17.61 -0.21
C ALA A 344 4.96 18.11 -1.43
N SER A 345 5.92 19.02 -1.22
CA SER A 345 6.86 19.46 -2.26
C SER A 345 7.56 18.27 -2.90
N LYS A 346 8.08 17.35 -2.07
CA LYS A 346 8.80 16.17 -2.55
C LYS A 346 7.92 15.23 -3.38
N VAL A 347 6.64 15.07 -3.02
CA VAL A 347 5.67 14.30 -3.83
C VAL A 347 5.43 14.97 -5.18
N LEU A 348 5.30 16.29 -5.23
CA LEU A 348 5.16 17.02 -6.50
C LEU A 348 6.43 16.97 -7.35
N GLU A 349 7.62 17.07 -6.75
CA GLU A 349 8.90 16.88 -7.43
C GLU A 349 9.00 15.50 -8.07
N LEU A 350 8.55 14.45 -7.36
CA LEU A 350 8.51 13.10 -7.92
C LEU A 350 7.57 13.01 -9.12
N LEU A 351 6.41 13.69 -9.10
CA LEU A 351 5.54 13.77 -10.28
C LEU A 351 6.22 14.52 -11.43
N ALA A 352 6.84 15.66 -11.16
CA ALA A 352 7.53 16.48 -12.17
C ALA A 352 8.73 15.76 -12.80
N GLY A 353 9.38 14.88 -12.04
CA GLY A 353 10.47 14.02 -12.52
C GLY A 353 10.02 12.94 -13.50
N ILE A 354 8.72 12.61 -13.55
CA ILE A 354 8.19 11.59 -14.45
C ILE A 354 7.82 12.23 -15.79
N LYS A 355 8.68 12.03 -16.79
CA LYS A 355 8.49 12.53 -18.15
C LYS A 355 8.06 11.40 -19.07
N PHE A 356 6.93 11.55 -19.75
CA PHE A 356 6.48 10.62 -20.79
C PHE A 356 6.97 11.09 -22.15
N ASP A 357 7.54 10.18 -22.93
CA ASP A 357 8.01 10.48 -24.29
C ASP A 357 6.82 10.54 -25.27
N GLU A 358 7.03 11.17 -26.43
CA GLU A 358 5.99 11.25 -27.47
C GLU A 358 5.48 9.86 -27.87
N GLY A 359 4.17 9.64 -27.69
CA GLY A 359 3.50 8.38 -28.01
C GLY A 359 3.46 7.36 -26.86
N GLU A 360 4.10 7.62 -25.72
CA GLU A 360 3.91 6.81 -24.51
C GLU A 360 2.49 7.02 -23.93
N LYS A 361 1.86 5.92 -23.50
CA LYS A 361 0.54 5.97 -22.87
C LYS A 361 0.65 5.93 -21.36
N VAL A 362 0.11 6.97 -20.72
CA VAL A 362 0.10 7.12 -19.26
C VAL A 362 -0.81 6.09 -18.58
N ASP A 363 -1.82 5.59 -19.29
CA ASP A 363 -2.85 4.66 -18.80
C ASP A 363 -2.57 3.18 -19.10
N GLU A 364 -1.42 2.87 -19.71
CA GLU A 364 -1.04 1.50 -20.08
C GLU A 364 -0.06 0.90 -19.05
N LEU A 365 -0.44 -0.23 -18.46
CA LEU A 365 0.43 -1.01 -17.58
C LEU A 365 1.04 -2.18 -18.35
N ILE A 366 2.36 -2.15 -18.53
CA ILE A 366 3.11 -3.28 -19.08
C ILE A 366 2.99 -4.47 -18.11
N PRO A 367 2.60 -5.68 -18.57
CA PRO A 367 2.48 -6.86 -17.72
C PRO A 367 3.78 -7.12 -16.96
N GLN A 368 3.67 -7.27 -15.64
CA GLN A 368 4.84 -7.27 -14.75
C GLN A 368 5.29 -8.66 -14.34
N ILE A 369 4.47 -9.68 -14.63
CA ILE A 369 4.72 -11.06 -14.22
C ILE A 369 4.30 -12.04 -15.30
N VAL A 370 4.98 -13.19 -15.30
CA VAL A 370 4.54 -14.36 -16.07
C VAL A 370 3.47 -15.07 -15.23
N GLU A 371 2.28 -15.24 -15.81
CA GLU A 371 1.20 -15.94 -15.12
C GLU A 371 1.60 -17.39 -14.85
N ASP A 372 1.35 -17.84 -13.62
CA ASP A 372 1.70 -19.18 -13.17
C ASP A 372 0.57 -19.75 -12.29
N ASP A 373 -0.14 -20.73 -12.84
CA ASP A 373 -1.19 -21.48 -12.14
C ASP A 373 -0.64 -22.76 -11.47
N THR A 374 0.68 -23.00 -11.47
CA THR A 374 1.28 -24.17 -10.83
C THR A 374 1.43 -24.03 -9.30
N THR A 375 1.16 -22.84 -8.77
CA THR A 375 1.18 -22.51 -7.33
C THR A 375 -0.17 -21.93 -6.92
N TRP A 376 -0.53 -22.02 -5.63
CA TRP A 376 -1.76 -21.41 -5.11
C TRP A 376 -1.48 -20.53 -3.89
N PRO A 377 -1.93 -19.25 -3.88
CA PRO A 377 -2.76 -18.61 -4.91
C PRO A 377 -2.01 -18.43 -6.24
N PRO A 378 -2.72 -18.42 -7.38
CA PRO A 378 -2.08 -18.29 -8.68
C PRO A 378 -1.36 -16.95 -8.82
N VAL A 379 -0.28 -16.93 -9.59
CA VAL A 379 0.47 -15.70 -9.91
C VAL A 379 -0.21 -15.04 -11.09
N ARG A 380 -0.84 -13.88 -10.86
CA ARG A 380 -1.60 -13.12 -11.86
C ARG A 380 -1.34 -11.63 -11.74
N ASN A 381 -1.51 -10.89 -12.83
CA ASN A 381 -1.35 -9.44 -12.81
C ASN A 381 -2.26 -8.79 -11.75
N CYS A 382 -1.78 -7.72 -11.11
CA CYS A 382 -2.51 -7.09 -10.02
C CYS A 382 -3.64 -6.20 -10.54
N PHE A 383 -4.90 -6.64 -10.39
CA PHE A 383 -6.07 -5.88 -10.83
C PHE A 383 -6.22 -4.52 -10.14
N LEU A 384 -5.78 -4.38 -8.89
CA LEU A 384 -5.85 -3.10 -8.16
C LEU A 384 -4.95 -2.04 -8.80
N LEU A 385 -3.71 -2.40 -9.08
CA LEU A 385 -2.74 -1.50 -9.71
C LEU A 385 -3.09 -1.26 -11.19
N GLN A 386 -3.60 -2.28 -11.91
CA GLN A 386 -4.15 -2.09 -13.26
C GLN A 386 -5.29 -1.08 -13.29
N ARG A 387 -6.25 -1.19 -12.36
CA ARG A 387 -7.36 -0.24 -12.27
C ARG A 387 -6.91 1.16 -11.89
N LEU A 388 -5.84 1.28 -11.10
CA LEU A 388 -5.27 2.57 -10.76
C LEU A 388 -4.65 3.22 -12.00
N VAL A 389 -3.80 2.48 -12.72
CA VAL A 389 -3.13 2.96 -13.94
C VAL A 389 -4.14 3.28 -15.04
N ALA A 390 -5.18 2.46 -15.22
CA ALA A 390 -6.22 2.69 -16.22
C ALA A 390 -7.04 3.98 -15.98
N ARG A 391 -6.93 4.61 -14.80
CA ARG A 391 -7.56 5.91 -14.49
C ARG A 391 -6.64 7.09 -14.75
N ASN A 392 -5.39 6.85 -15.11
CA ASN A 392 -4.43 7.91 -15.34
C ASN A 392 -4.89 8.84 -16.47
N ARG A 393 -4.61 10.13 -16.27
CA ARG A 393 -4.70 11.19 -17.28
C ARG A 393 -3.36 11.88 -17.31
N SER A 394 -2.96 12.44 -18.45
CA SER A 394 -1.74 13.24 -18.53
C SER A 394 -1.87 14.51 -17.68
N LEU A 395 -0.86 14.84 -16.87
CA LEU A 395 -0.82 16.13 -16.19
C LEU A 395 -0.60 17.24 -17.19
N ASP A 396 -1.18 18.40 -16.87
CA ASP A 396 -0.72 19.63 -17.47
C ASP A 396 0.50 20.14 -16.71
N LYS A 397 1.56 20.45 -17.46
CA LYS A 397 2.84 20.88 -16.88
C LYS A 397 2.70 22.21 -16.14
N SER A 398 2.00 23.18 -16.74
CA SER A 398 1.81 24.50 -16.12
C SER A 398 1.02 24.38 -14.81
N SER A 399 0.03 23.49 -14.76
CA SER A 399 -0.74 23.24 -13.54
C SER A 399 0.10 22.60 -12.45
N LEU A 400 0.90 21.58 -12.79
CA LEU A 400 1.81 20.94 -11.83
C LEU A 400 2.79 21.97 -11.24
N GLU A 401 3.38 22.81 -12.10
CA GLU A 401 4.25 23.92 -11.69
C GLU A 401 3.51 24.90 -10.78
N THR A 402 2.27 25.30 -11.10
CA THR A 402 1.46 26.18 -10.21
C THR A 402 1.21 25.55 -8.83
N HIS A 403 0.94 24.24 -8.76
CA HIS A 403 0.81 23.55 -7.47
C HIS A 403 2.13 23.59 -6.68
N GLN A 404 3.27 23.33 -7.34
CA GLN A 404 4.60 23.41 -6.71
C GLN A 404 4.87 24.81 -6.18
N THR A 405 4.69 25.83 -7.03
CA THR A 405 4.87 27.23 -6.71
C THR A 405 4.10 27.63 -5.46
N LEU A 406 2.81 27.31 -5.38
CA LEU A 406 2.00 27.68 -4.22
C LEU A 406 2.47 26.98 -2.93
N VAL A 407 2.88 25.71 -3.01
CA VAL A 407 3.44 25.00 -1.84
C VAL A 407 4.70 25.70 -1.34
N TYR A 408 5.63 26.10 -2.22
CA TYR A 408 6.82 26.85 -1.81
C TYR A 408 6.50 28.25 -1.31
N ALA A 409 5.58 28.96 -1.99
CA ALA A 409 5.18 30.30 -1.61
C ALA A 409 4.58 30.34 -0.19
N LEU A 410 3.75 29.35 0.17
CA LEU A 410 3.22 29.20 1.53
C LEU A 410 4.32 28.96 2.58
N ARG A 411 5.36 28.19 2.24
CA ARG A 411 6.49 27.95 3.16
C ARG A 411 7.31 29.21 3.43
N ILE A 412 7.31 30.16 2.50
CA ILE A 412 8.03 31.43 2.59
C ILE A 412 7.16 32.49 3.30
N ASN A 413 5.89 32.59 2.91
CA ASN A 413 4.95 33.58 3.41
C ASN A 413 3.52 33.03 3.49
N ASN A 414 2.94 33.08 4.68
CA ASN A 414 1.58 32.61 4.97
C ASN A 414 0.48 33.65 4.65
N ASP A 415 0.82 34.78 4.02
CA ASP A 415 -0.16 35.79 3.61
C ASP A 415 -0.96 35.31 2.39
N VAL A 416 -2.07 34.62 2.68
CA VAL A 416 -3.00 34.09 1.68
C VAL A 416 -3.53 35.17 0.74
N GLN A 417 -3.70 36.42 1.21
CA GLN A 417 -4.23 37.49 0.36
C GLN A 417 -3.26 37.82 -0.77
N LYS A 418 -1.96 37.96 -0.46
CA LYS A 418 -0.94 38.16 -1.48
C LYS A 418 -0.88 37.00 -2.47
N LEU A 419 -1.01 35.77 -1.98
CA LEU A 419 -1.00 34.58 -2.84
C LEU A 419 -2.18 34.54 -3.82
N THR A 420 -3.34 35.12 -3.47
CA THR A 420 -4.49 35.18 -4.38
C THR A 420 -4.23 36.03 -5.63
N GLU A 421 -3.33 37.01 -5.55
CA GLU A 421 -2.94 37.88 -6.66
C GLU A 421 -1.80 37.27 -7.49
N CYS A 422 -0.97 36.40 -6.89
CA CYS A 422 0.24 35.85 -7.53
C CYS A 422 0.03 34.49 -8.22
N ILE A 423 -1.12 33.83 -8.00
CA ILE A 423 -1.36 32.46 -8.42
C ILE A 423 -2.57 32.38 -9.35
N PRO A 424 -2.40 31.88 -10.59
CA PRO A 424 -3.51 31.75 -11.53
C PRO A 424 -4.56 30.79 -11.00
N SER A 425 -5.84 31.15 -11.19
CA SER A 425 -6.99 30.33 -10.78
C SER A 425 -6.93 29.86 -9.32
N PHE A 426 -6.40 30.68 -8.40
CA PHE A 426 -6.14 30.33 -7.00
C PHE A 426 -7.28 29.54 -6.32
N TYR A 427 -8.53 30.03 -6.42
CA TYR A 427 -9.71 29.41 -5.81
C TYR A 427 -10.08 28.02 -6.38
N HIS A 428 -9.56 27.68 -7.55
CA HIS A 428 -9.81 26.41 -8.24
C HIS A 428 -8.60 25.49 -8.27
N LEU A 429 -7.44 25.96 -7.81
CA LEU A 429 -6.16 25.27 -7.97
C LEU A 429 -6.12 23.89 -7.30
N PHE A 430 -6.82 23.67 -6.20
CA PHE A 430 -6.86 22.36 -5.53
C PHE A 430 -8.19 21.61 -5.72
N LEU A 431 -8.93 21.87 -6.81
CA LEU A 431 -10.04 21.00 -7.22
C LEU A 431 -9.50 19.67 -7.79
N PRO A 432 -10.27 18.57 -7.80
CA PRO A 432 -9.74 17.26 -8.24
C PRO A 432 -9.18 17.27 -9.67
N GLU A 433 -9.78 18.05 -10.57
CA GLU A 433 -9.43 18.09 -11.98
C GLU A 433 -8.41 19.18 -12.34
N SER A 434 -8.04 20.06 -11.39
CA SER A 434 -7.21 21.24 -11.68
C SER A 434 -5.82 20.87 -12.21
N ILE A 435 -5.20 19.82 -11.66
CA ILE A 435 -3.85 19.38 -12.02
C ILE A 435 -3.73 18.90 -13.49
N PHE A 436 -4.85 18.64 -14.15
CA PHE A 436 -4.91 18.19 -15.54
C PHE A 436 -5.26 19.31 -16.53
N ASN A 437 -5.59 20.50 -16.04
CA ASN A 437 -6.01 21.64 -16.86
C ASN A 437 -4.90 22.67 -16.97
N GLU A 438 -4.71 23.22 -18.16
CA GLU A 438 -3.78 24.31 -18.42
C GLU A 438 -4.06 25.54 -17.53
N MET A 439 -2.98 26.13 -17.01
CA MET A 439 -2.99 27.35 -16.21
C MET A 439 -2.44 28.51 -17.03
N PHE A 440 -3.16 29.61 -17.07
CA PHE A 440 -2.79 30.80 -17.82
C PHE A 440 -2.21 31.87 -16.89
N TYR A 441 -0.96 32.25 -17.14
CA TYR A 441 -0.32 33.39 -16.49
C TYR A 441 -0.61 34.67 -17.29
N THR A 442 -0.78 35.78 -16.58
CA THR A 442 -0.99 37.11 -17.15
C THR A 442 0.11 38.04 -16.68
N GLU A 443 0.41 39.10 -17.44
CA GLU A 443 1.41 40.11 -17.05
C GLU A 443 1.14 40.67 -15.64
N GLU A 444 -0.13 40.89 -15.29
CA GLU A 444 -0.53 41.33 -13.94
C GLU A 444 -0.12 40.34 -12.84
N ILE A 445 -0.22 39.03 -13.10
CA ILE A 445 0.20 37.99 -12.14
C ILE A 445 1.72 38.01 -12.00
N GLU A 446 2.45 38.15 -13.11
CA GLU A 446 3.91 38.20 -13.10
C GLU A 446 4.42 39.42 -12.31
N GLU A 447 3.81 40.60 -12.47
CA GLU A 447 4.12 41.79 -11.66
C GLU A 447 3.89 41.52 -10.16
N LYS A 448 2.80 40.85 -9.81
CA LYS A 448 2.50 40.47 -8.43
C LYS A 448 3.47 39.44 -7.85
N GLN A 449 3.92 38.50 -8.67
CA GLN A 449 4.97 37.56 -8.29
C GLN A 449 6.30 38.28 -8.01
N HIS A 450 6.64 39.32 -8.78
CA HIS A 450 7.82 40.15 -8.52
C HIS A 450 7.70 40.86 -7.17
N GLU A 451 6.56 41.51 -6.88
CA GLU A 451 6.30 42.16 -5.58
C GLU A 451 6.44 41.15 -4.43
N PHE A 452 5.82 39.97 -4.57
CA PHE A 452 5.89 38.92 -3.55
C PHE A 452 7.33 38.43 -3.32
N MET A 453 8.09 38.21 -4.38
CA MET A 453 9.47 37.73 -4.31
C MET A 453 10.37 38.77 -3.63
N GLN A 454 10.24 40.05 -4.00
CA GLN A 454 10.99 41.14 -3.37
C GLN A 454 10.69 41.25 -1.87
N ASP A 455 9.41 41.26 -1.50
CA ASP A 455 8.98 41.30 -0.09
C ASP A 455 9.54 40.11 0.71
N SER A 456 9.55 38.93 0.11
CA SER A 456 10.05 37.70 0.72
C SER A 456 11.58 37.75 0.94
N ILE A 457 12.33 38.21 -0.05
CA ILE A 457 13.80 38.39 0.03
C ILE A 457 14.14 39.42 1.12
N VAL A 458 13.47 40.57 1.13
CA VAL A 458 13.68 41.63 2.12
C VAL A 458 13.36 41.12 3.53
N SER A 459 12.26 40.39 3.69
CA SER A 459 11.85 39.81 4.97
C SER A 459 12.86 38.77 5.47
N PHE A 460 13.34 37.89 4.59
CA PHE A 460 14.38 36.91 4.90
C PHE A 460 15.70 37.59 5.27
N ALA A 461 16.13 38.58 4.47
CA ALA A 461 17.29 39.40 4.75
C ALA A 461 17.19 40.08 6.11
N LYS A 462 16.03 40.63 6.48
CA LYS A 462 15.79 41.25 7.80
C LYS A 462 15.88 40.23 8.93
N ALA A 463 15.28 39.05 8.77
CA ALA A 463 15.21 38.00 9.78
C ALA A 463 16.51 37.18 9.96
N TYR A 464 17.49 37.31 9.06
CA TYR A 464 18.76 36.60 9.17
C TYR A 464 19.60 37.08 10.38
N HIS A 465 19.95 36.19 11.31
CA HIS A 465 20.79 36.52 12.49
C HIS A 465 22.07 35.67 12.58
N GLY A 466 22.39 34.89 11.53
CA GLY A 466 23.53 33.98 11.52
C GLY A 466 24.88 34.73 11.51
N PRO A 467 25.91 34.23 12.20
CA PRO A 467 27.22 34.89 12.26
C PRO A 467 28.01 34.85 10.94
N SER A 468 27.71 33.89 10.06
CA SER A 468 28.34 33.69 8.74
C SER A 468 27.44 32.80 7.87
N MET A 469 27.29 33.13 6.59
CA MET A 469 26.59 32.29 5.61
C MET A 469 27.64 31.74 4.65
N ASP A 470 27.80 30.41 4.60
CA ASP A 470 28.89 29.79 3.82
C ASP A 470 28.66 29.82 2.31
N THR A 471 27.39 29.82 1.87
CA THR A 471 26.97 29.96 0.48
C THR A 471 25.71 30.80 0.39
N LEU A 472 25.51 31.54 -0.71
CA LEU A 472 24.23 32.17 -1.05
C LEU A 472 23.18 31.08 -1.25
N ASN A 473 22.39 30.83 -0.20
CA ASN A 473 21.30 29.85 -0.20
C ASN A 473 20.16 30.40 0.67
N MET A 474 19.07 30.79 0.02
CA MET A 474 17.84 31.29 0.65
C MET A 474 16.76 30.19 0.75
N GLY A 475 17.13 28.93 0.45
CA GLY A 475 16.29 27.75 0.63
C GLY A 475 15.07 27.76 -0.29
N ASP A 476 13.89 27.85 0.30
CA ASP A 476 12.62 27.82 -0.45
C ASP A 476 12.47 29.01 -1.40
N ILE A 477 13.07 30.17 -1.06
CA ILE A 477 13.06 31.37 -1.92
C ILE A 477 13.78 31.09 -3.24
N ASP A 478 14.94 30.41 -3.20
CA ASP A 478 15.69 30.07 -4.42
C ASP A 478 14.88 29.12 -5.31
N THR A 479 14.20 28.15 -4.69
CA THR A 479 13.38 27.18 -5.42
C THR A 479 12.15 27.83 -6.04
N LEU A 480 11.50 28.75 -5.32
CA LEU A 480 10.38 29.52 -5.85
C LEU A 480 10.82 30.47 -6.97
N ALA A 481 12.01 31.08 -6.84
CA ALA A 481 12.59 31.90 -7.90
C ALA A 481 12.81 31.10 -9.18
N ASP A 482 13.31 29.86 -9.08
CA ASP A 482 13.45 28.96 -10.24
C ASP A 482 12.10 28.63 -10.88
N LEU A 483 11.08 28.33 -10.07
CA LEU A 483 9.74 27.95 -10.57
C LEU A 483 9.02 29.12 -11.28
N TRP A 484 9.30 30.35 -10.85
CA TRP A 484 8.80 31.57 -11.50
C TRP A 484 9.75 32.16 -12.54
N ASP A 485 10.83 31.45 -12.90
CA ASP A 485 11.81 31.87 -13.91
C ASP A 485 12.50 33.23 -13.60
N PHE A 486 12.72 33.52 -12.32
CA PHE A 486 13.50 34.68 -11.89
C PHE A 486 15.00 34.46 -12.11
N ASP A 487 15.69 35.49 -12.62
CA ASP A 487 17.16 35.46 -12.72
C ASP A 487 17.79 35.42 -11.31
N ARG A 488 18.40 34.27 -10.98
CA ARG A 488 19.10 34.05 -9.71
C ARG A 488 20.15 35.12 -9.41
N VAL A 489 20.82 35.66 -10.43
CA VAL A 489 21.82 36.70 -10.24
C VAL A 489 21.16 37.95 -9.63
N ASN A 490 19.97 38.30 -10.11
CA ASN A 490 19.21 39.44 -9.60
C ASN A 490 18.62 39.17 -8.22
N VAL A 491 18.08 37.97 -7.99
CA VAL A 491 17.56 37.54 -6.67
C VAL A 491 18.67 37.62 -5.60
N ASN A 492 19.84 37.05 -5.89
CA ASN A 492 21.01 37.10 -5.00
C ASN A 492 21.50 38.53 -4.76
N THR A 493 21.51 39.35 -5.81
CA THR A 493 21.92 40.77 -5.71
C THR A 493 20.98 41.54 -4.80
N LEU A 494 19.67 41.37 -4.97
CA LEU A 494 18.66 42.02 -4.12
C LEU A 494 18.76 41.57 -2.67
N PHE A 495 19.02 40.28 -2.42
CA PHE A 495 19.25 39.76 -1.07
C PHE A 495 20.45 40.45 -0.40
N LEU A 496 21.59 40.54 -1.09
CA LEU A 496 22.77 41.21 -0.55
C LEU A 496 22.55 42.70 -0.33
N LEU A 497 21.89 43.39 -1.26
CA LEU A 497 21.53 44.81 -1.10
C LEU A 497 20.62 45.01 0.12
N SER A 498 19.62 44.14 0.31
CA SER A 498 18.72 44.18 1.47
C SER A 498 19.47 43.92 2.78
N MET A 499 20.37 42.94 2.80
CA MET A 499 21.25 42.65 3.94
C MET A 499 22.14 43.85 4.29
N TYR A 500 22.70 44.51 3.27
CA TYR A 500 23.51 45.71 3.41
C TYR A 500 22.70 46.90 3.93
N GLU A 501 21.46 47.07 3.46
CA GLU A 501 20.53 48.08 3.97
C GLU A 501 20.20 47.87 5.45
N PHE A 502 20.06 46.61 5.89
CA PHE A 502 19.87 46.26 7.30
C PHE A 502 21.16 46.27 8.15
N GLY A 503 22.30 46.73 7.61
CA GLY A 503 23.55 46.90 8.34
C GLY A 503 24.30 45.60 8.63
N LYS A 504 24.10 44.56 7.83
CA LYS A 504 24.72 43.24 8.00
C LYS A 504 26.03 43.12 7.21
N ASP A 505 26.85 44.18 7.31
CA ASP A 505 28.01 44.45 6.47
C ASP A 505 29.03 43.29 6.50
N ALA A 506 29.33 42.75 7.68
CA ALA A 506 30.29 41.66 7.83
C ALA A 506 29.86 40.38 7.07
N ALA A 507 28.56 40.05 7.07
CA ALA A 507 28.04 38.89 6.34
C ALA A 507 28.04 39.16 4.83
N VAL A 508 27.76 40.39 4.41
CA VAL A 508 27.81 40.80 3.00
C VAL A 508 29.25 40.72 2.47
N ASP A 509 30.24 41.25 3.19
CA ASP A 509 31.65 41.21 2.79
C ASP A 509 32.17 39.77 2.64
N GLU A 510 31.78 38.88 3.55
CA GLU A 510 32.10 37.46 3.47
C GLU A 510 31.44 36.77 2.27
N LEU A 511 30.16 37.05 2.02
CA LEU A 511 29.44 36.48 0.87
C LEU A 511 29.95 37.01 -0.47
N LEU A 512 30.29 38.29 -0.55
CA LEU A 512 30.88 38.90 -1.75
C LEU A 512 32.23 38.26 -2.08
N THR A 513 33.07 38.00 -1.08
CA THR A 513 34.36 37.34 -1.30
C THR A 513 34.22 35.88 -1.72
N LYS A 514 33.19 35.16 -1.25
CA LYS A 514 32.95 33.74 -1.58
C LYS A 514 32.13 33.53 -2.87
N SER A 515 31.25 34.46 -3.24
CA SER A 515 30.20 34.23 -4.25
C SER A 515 30.03 35.37 -5.26
N ALA A 516 31.06 36.19 -5.50
CA ALA A 516 31.02 37.31 -6.45
C ALA A 516 30.53 36.93 -7.87
N SER A 517 30.73 35.69 -8.32
CA SER A 517 30.27 35.22 -9.63
C SER A 517 28.76 34.94 -9.71
N MET A 518 28.05 34.99 -8.58
CA MET A 518 26.63 34.67 -8.47
C MET A 518 25.73 35.92 -8.33
N ILE A 519 26.32 37.11 -8.48
CA ILE A 519 25.65 38.41 -8.32
C ILE A 519 26.00 39.38 -9.44
N SER A 520 25.14 40.35 -9.67
CA SER A 520 25.37 41.44 -10.59
C SER A 520 26.22 42.50 -9.89
N VAL A 521 27.54 42.44 -10.08
CA VAL A 521 28.49 43.37 -9.45
C VAL A 521 28.16 44.83 -9.81
N GLN A 522 27.77 45.09 -11.05
CA GLN A 522 27.41 46.44 -11.49
C GLN A 522 26.18 46.96 -10.72
N HIS A 523 25.10 46.17 -10.69
CA HIS A 523 23.88 46.57 -10.00
C HIS A 523 24.09 46.70 -8.48
N PHE A 524 24.88 45.79 -7.89
CA PHE A 524 25.24 45.87 -6.48
C PHE A 524 26.01 47.14 -6.12
N VAL A 525 26.96 47.57 -6.97
CA VAL A 525 27.73 48.80 -6.75
C VAL A 525 26.84 50.03 -6.87
N ASP A 526 26.00 50.10 -7.92
CA ASP A 526 25.16 51.26 -8.19
C ASP A 526 24.16 51.51 -7.05
N GLU A 527 23.42 50.48 -6.62
CA GLU A 527 22.44 50.59 -5.53
C GLU A 527 23.11 50.61 -4.14
N GLY A 528 24.20 49.87 -3.96
CA GLY A 528 24.96 49.83 -2.71
C GLY A 528 25.56 51.18 -2.34
N LEU A 529 26.00 51.97 -3.34
CA LEU A 529 26.48 53.34 -3.13
C LEU A 529 25.38 54.25 -2.59
N ASP A 530 24.15 54.14 -3.12
CA ASP A 530 23.01 54.92 -2.60
C ASP A 530 22.69 54.53 -1.15
N ILE A 531 22.61 53.23 -0.85
CA ILE A 531 22.39 52.72 0.51
C ILE A 531 23.48 53.26 1.47
N MET A 532 24.76 53.19 1.07
CA MET A 532 25.87 53.71 1.88
C MET A 532 25.73 55.22 2.10
N CYS A 533 25.39 55.99 1.07
CA CYS A 533 25.17 57.43 1.17
C CYS A 533 24.00 57.76 2.10
N ARG A 534 22.89 57.00 2.04
CA ARG A 534 21.74 57.13 2.96
C ARG A 534 22.14 56.80 4.40
N ARG A 535 22.93 55.74 4.62
CA ARG A 535 23.42 55.34 5.95
C ARG A 535 24.45 56.30 6.55
N LEU A 536 25.24 57.00 5.74
CA LEU A 536 26.23 57.99 6.22
C LEU A 536 25.63 59.36 6.52
N ASN A 537 24.49 59.71 5.90
CA ASN A 537 23.79 60.98 6.08
C ASN A 537 22.67 60.94 7.12
N ASN A 538 22.32 59.75 7.63
CA ASN A 538 21.46 59.53 8.80
C ASN A 538 22.32 59.33 10.05
#